data_AF-A0A255R7B2-F1
#
_entry.id   AF-A0A255R7B2-F1
#
_cell.length_a   1.000
_cell.length_b   1.000
_cell.length_c   1.000
_cell.angle_alpha   90.00
_cell.angle_beta   90.00
_cell.angle_gamma   90.00
#
_symmetry.space_group_name_H-M   'P 1'
#
loop_
_entity.id
_entity.type
_entity.pdbx_description
1 polymer ?
#
loop_
_entity_poly.entity_id
_entity_poly.type
_entity_poly.pdbx_seq_one_letter_code
_entity_poly.pdbx_strand_id
1 'polypeptide(L)'
;MLLACTWFANVQAETPTERSKSTESDLNVVRVVYLVSRDRTERPEYTAAIEQAIVDLQKWYAGQLGGATFRLHSPIVEVIKSPKPAVWFHANPAGEHKENWGYNNTFAEASELVGAKHNDPHITWVIYSDSPGNSGRGGSGVACMPEDDLLGLVGKHPTQKDKLRWVAGLGHELGHAFGLPHPADTVKDADAIMWTGIYGKYPDRTYLTDDDKKILSRSPFFYNPDDSPVYRLPKVVARYSYPGGAFLQHSSKSPTIWTETKTDSAARFTFEESKRENGMIYIDDRPRGIKIRFPSVGGHAELSADSGTTWNRFSEFKLDE
;
A
#
# COMPACT_ATOMS: atom_id res chain seq x y z
N MET A 1 12.37 51.42 -57.54
CA MET A 1 11.92 51.19 -56.15
C MET A 1 11.67 49.69 -56.01
N LEU A 2 12.10 49.11 -54.88
CA LEU A 2 12.58 47.75 -54.70
C LEU A 2 11.58 46.59 -54.91
N LEU A 3 12.17 45.41 -55.22
CA LEU A 3 11.64 44.05 -55.08
C LEU A 3 11.05 43.77 -53.68
N ALA A 4 10.09 42.84 -53.59
CA ALA A 4 10.30 41.54 -52.92
C ALA A 4 9.03 40.67 -52.86
N CYS A 5 9.20 39.42 -53.29
CA CYS A 5 8.37 38.26 -52.98
C CYS A 5 8.20 38.06 -51.46
N THR A 6 7.07 37.53 -51.02
CA THR A 6 7.01 36.71 -49.80
C THR A 6 6.06 35.53 -49.98
N TRP A 7 6.59 34.39 -49.54
CA TRP A 7 6.03 33.05 -49.56
C TRP A 7 4.87 32.87 -48.57
N PHE A 8 3.85 32.11 -48.95
CA PHE A 8 2.93 31.47 -48.01
C PHE A 8 3.57 30.19 -47.48
N ALA A 9 4.00 30.19 -46.22
CA ALA A 9 4.30 28.97 -45.48
C ALA A 9 3.03 28.51 -44.75
N ASN A 10 2.51 27.37 -45.16
CA ASN A 10 1.45 26.61 -44.50
C ASN A 10 1.98 26.14 -43.13
N VAL A 11 1.49 26.73 -42.04
CA VAL A 11 1.63 26.14 -40.70
C VAL A 11 0.36 25.34 -40.44
N GLN A 12 0.44 24.03 -40.71
CA GLN A 12 -0.52 23.08 -40.15
C GLN A 12 -0.29 23.07 -38.64
N ALA A 13 -1.27 23.56 -37.89
CA ALA A 13 -1.32 23.37 -36.45
C ALA A 13 -1.42 21.86 -36.18
N GLU A 14 -0.37 21.29 -35.58
CA GLU A 14 -0.41 19.93 -35.08
C GLU A 14 -1.45 19.85 -33.95
N THR A 15 -2.50 19.08 -34.19
CA THR A 15 -3.50 18.69 -33.20
C THR A 15 -2.81 18.04 -32.00
N PRO A 16 -3.10 18.44 -30.75
CA PRO A 16 -2.57 17.79 -29.56
C PRO A 16 -2.96 16.31 -29.56
N THR A 17 -1.95 15.45 -29.55
CA THR A 17 -2.09 14.00 -29.45
C THR A 17 -2.94 13.65 -28.24
N GLU A 18 -4.03 12.93 -28.50
CA GLU A 18 -4.97 12.43 -27.52
C GLU A 18 -4.22 11.59 -26.48
N ARG A 19 -4.00 12.17 -25.30
CA ARG A 19 -3.37 11.49 -24.17
C ARG A 19 -4.37 10.42 -23.73
N SER A 20 -4.08 9.17 -24.08
CA SER A 20 -4.80 7.97 -23.64
C SER A 20 -5.27 8.11 -22.20
N LYS A 21 -6.58 8.31 -22.00
CA LYS A 21 -7.22 8.20 -20.69
C LYS A 21 -7.10 6.73 -20.28
N SER A 22 -6.10 6.39 -19.47
CA SER A 22 -6.19 5.18 -18.65
C SER A 22 -7.50 5.29 -17.87
N THR A 23 -8.40 4.33 -18.06
CA THR A 23 -9.61 4.25 -17.24
C THR A 23 -9.18 4.16 -15.77
N GLU A 24 -9.94 4.80 -14.89
CA GLU A 24 -9.70 4.84 -13.44
C GLU A 24 -9.49 3.43 -12.82
N SER A 25 -9.93 2.39 -13.52
CA SER A 25 -9.73 0.96 -13.22
C SER A 25 -8.27 0.48 -13.25
N ASP A 26 -7.35 1.20 -13.89
CA ASP A 26 -5.96 0.73 -14.11
C ASP A 26 -4.95 1.40 -13.16
N LEU A 27 -5.40 2.32 -12.32
CA LEU A 27 -4.52 3.06 -11.40
C LEU A 27 -4.53 2.44 -10.01
N ASN A 28 -3.34 2.22 -9.46
CA ASN A 28 -3.20 1.81 -8.07
C ASN A 28 -3.42 3.03 -7.16
N VAL A 29 -4.37 2.95 -6.25
CA VAL A 29 -4.83 4.08 -5.42
C VAL A 29 -4.97 3.69 -3.95
N VAL A 30 -4.95 4.71 -3.08
CA VAL A 30 -5.43 4.58 -1.70
C VAL A 30 -6.91 4.90 -1.68
N ARG A 31 -7.74 3.96 -1.21
CA ARG A 31 -9.17 4.18 -0.94
C ARG A 31 -9.38 4.39 0.55
N VAL A 32 -10.06 5.47 0.90
CA VAL A 32 -10.38 5.80 2.30
C VAL A 32 -11.87 5.63 2.54
N VAL A 33 -12.20 4.81 3.52
CA VAL A 33 -13.57 4.47 3.90
C VAL A 33 -13.83 4.95 5.32
N TYR A 34 -14.96 5.59 5.54
CA TYR A 34 -15.48 5.87 6.88
C TYR A 34 -16.74 5.01 7.13
N LEU A 35 -16.58 3.97 7.94
CA LEU A 35 -17.68 3.12 8.39
C LEU A 35 -18.45 3.83 9.51
N VAL A 36 -19.71 4.12 9.24
CA VAL A 36 -20.66 4.66 10.23
C VAL A 36 -21.51 3.50 10.75
N SER A 37 -21.43 3.21 12.04
CA SER A 37 -22.19 2.12 12.65
C SER A 37 -23.70 2.36 12.58
N ARG A 38 -24.49 1.28 12.58
CA ARG A 38 -25.96 1.33 12.43
C ARG A 38 -26.64 2.30 13.40
N ASP A 39 -26.20 2.29 14.65
CA ASP A 39 -26.74 3.06 15.78
C ASP A 39 -26.15 4.47 15.91
N ARG A 40 -25.35 4.91 14.93
CA ARG A 40 -24.74 6.24 14.88
C ARG A 40 -25.14 6.98 13.60
N THR A 41 -24.93 8.28 13.57
CA THR A 41 -25.11 9.09 12.35
C THR A 41 -23.73 9.53 11.88
N GLU A 42 -23.57 9.69 10.56
CA GLU A 42 -22.37 10.33 10.01
C GLU A 42 -22.14 11.66 10.73
N ARG A 43 -20.88 11.92 11.06
CA ARG A 43 -20.42 13.19 11.59
C ARG A 43 -19.60 13.88 10.51
N PRO A 44 -20.12 14.91 9.83
CA PRO A 44 -19.43 15.55 8.72
C PRO A 44 -18.03 16.08 9.08
N GLU A 45 -17.82 16.48 10.33
CA GLU A 45 -16.50 16.91 10.81
C GLU A 45 -15.47 15.77 10.86
N TYR A 46 -15.91 14.52 11.00
CA TYR A 46 -15.03 13.35 10.90
C TYR A 46 -14.66 13.10 9.44
N THR A 47 -15.64 13.07 8.54
CA THR A 47 -15.41 12.92 7.09
C THR A 47 -14.39 13.95 6.59
N ALA A 48 -14.60 15.23 6.92
CA ALA A 48 -13.69 16.31 6.53
C ALA A 48 -12.29 16.18 7.18
N ALA A 49 -12.21 15.73 8.43
CA ALA A 49 -10.92 15.58 9.12
C ALA A 49 -10.10 14.39 8.58
N ILE A 50 -10.76 13.29 8.20
CA ILE A 50 -10.12 12.15 7.52
C ILE A 50 -9.54 12.60 6.18
N GLU A 51 -10.34 13.30 5.37
CA GLU A 51 -9.91 13.84 4.07
C GLU A 51 -8.69 14.76 4.24
N GLN A 52 -8.75 15.69 5.20
CA GLN A 52 -7.65 16.60 5.46
C GLN A 52 -6.38 15.87 5.92
N ALA A 53 -6.51 14.84 6.76
CA ALA A 53 -5.38 14.07 7.26
C ALA A 53 -4.68 13.29 6.14
N ILE A 54 -5.43 12.60 5.29
CA ILE A 54 -4.82 11.81 4.22
C ILE A 54 -4.20 12.70 3.12
N VAL A 55 -4.79 13.86 2.83
CA VAL A 55 -4.21 14.85 1.90
C VAL A 55 -2.95 15.48 2.48
N ASP A 56 -2.91 15.76 3.79
CA ASP A 56 -1.71 16.25 4.47
C ASP A 56 -0.57 15.21 4.39
N LEU A 57 -0.87 13.95 4.69
CA LEU A 57 0.09 12.85 4.55
C LEU A 57 0.55 12.66 3.11
N GLN A 58 -0.34 12.76 2.11
CA GLN A 58 0.06 12.66 0.71
C GLN A 58 1.13 13.71 0.36
N LYS A 59 0.97 14.95 0.85
CA LYS A 59 1.97 16.02 0.69
C LYS A 59 3.25 15.75 1.48
N TRP A 60 3.13 15.25 2.71
CA TRP A 60 4.28 14.92 3.55
C TRP A 60 5.12 13.80 2.93
N TYR A 61 4.50 12.70 2.48
CA TYR A 61 5.18 11.62 1.75
C TYR A 61 5.87 12.15 0.48
N ALA A 62 5.21 13.05 -0.27
CA ALA A 62 5.83 13.73 -1.41
C ALA A 62 7.11 14.48 -1.00
N GLY A 63 7.07 15.25 0.09
CA GLY A 63 8.23 15.96 0.62
C GLY A 63 9.38 15.02 1.02
N GLN A 64 9.07 13.89 1.65
CA GLN A 64 10.07 12.90 2.08
C GLN A 64 10.71 12.13 0.92
N LEU A 65 10.02 12.05 -0.22
CA LEU A 65 10.43 11.26 -1.41
C LEU A 65 10.82 12.12 -2.61
N GLY A 66 11.08 13.42 -2.42
CA GLY A 66 11.52 14.31 -3.50
C GLY A 66 10.46 14.54 -4.59
N GLY A 67 9.19 14.48 -4.22
CA GLY A 67 8.03 14.76 -5.07
C GLY A 67 7.14 13.55 -5.32
N ALA A 68 7.65 12.32 -5.17
CA ALA A 68 6.88 11.11 -5.39
C ALA A 68 5.89 10.82 -4.24
N THR A 69 4.65 10.45 -4.54
CA THR A 69 3.64 10.14 -3.51
C THR A 69 2.58 9.16 -4.00
N PHE A 70 1.73 8.68 -3.10
CA PHE A 70 0.61 7.81 -3.43
C PHE A 70 -0.57 8.59 -4.03
N ARG A 71 -1.44 7.91 -4.77
CA ARG A 71 -2.69 8.49 -5.28
C ARG A 71 -3.85 8.23 -4.35
N LEU A 72 -4.80 9.16 -4.35
CA LEU A 72 -6.08 9.00 -3.67
C LEU A 72 -7.16 8.67 -4.69
N HIS A 73 -8.09 7.82 -4.30
CA HIS A 73 -9.32 7.58 -5.03
C HIS A 73 -10.22 8.84 -5.03
N SER A 74 -11.21 8.87 -5.93
CA SER A 74 -12.25 9.90 -5.99
C SER A 74 -13.64 9.25 -5.83
N PRO A 75 -14.44 9.62 -4.81
CA PRO A 75 -14.14 10.60 -3.78
C PRO A 75 -13.01 10.15 -2.85
N ILE A 76 -12.37 11.12 -2.16
CA ILE A 76 -11.26 10.83 -1.23
C ILE A 76 -11.76 9.97 -0.07
N VAL A 77 -12.91 10.33 0.52
CA VAL A 77 -13.54 9.57 1.61
C VAL A 77 -14.89 9.03 1.15
N GLU A 78 -15.04 7.72 1.20
CA GLU A 78 -16.30 7.02 0.97
C GLU A 78 -16.97 6.73 2.33
N VAL A 79 -18.11 7.36 2.58
CA VAL A 79 -18.88 7.14 3.82
C VAL A 79 -19.83 5.98 3.61
N ILE A 80 -19.66 4.91 4.38
CA ILE A 80 -20.41 3.66 4.23
C ILE A 80 -21.13 3.33 5.54
N LYS A 81 -22.42 3.04 5.44
CA LYS A 81 -23.25 2.67 6.58
C LYS A 81 -23.12 1.18 6.86
N SER A 82 -22.64 0.82 8.05
CA SER A 82 -22.61 -0.57 8.51
C SER A 82 -23.96 -0.98 9.14
N PRO A 83 -24.46 -2.20 8.88
CA PRO A 83 -25.58 -2.79 9.64
C PRO A 83 -25.24 -3.18 11.08
N LYS A 84 -23.96 -3.13 11.49
CA LYS A 84 -23.52 -3.47 12.85
C LYS A 84 -23.58 -2.23 13.77
N PRO A 85 -23.97 -2.37 15.04
CA PRO A 85 -23.85 -1.29 16.01
C PRO A 85 -22.38 -1.08 16.42
N ALA A 86 -22.01 0.11 16.89
CA ALA A 86 -20.62 0.49 17.13
C ALA A 86 -19.89 -0.42 18.13
N VAL A 87 -20.59 -0.88 19.16
CA VAL A 87 -20.04 -1.81 20.16
C VAL A 87 -19.66 -3.17 19.56
N TRP A 88 -20.31 -3.60 18.46
CA TRP A 88 -20.09 -4.91 17.87
C TRP A 88 -18.62 -5.12 17.45
N PHE A 89 -17.98 -4.12 16.86
CA PHE A 89 -16.62 -4.24 16.34
C PHE A 89 -15.58 -4.62 17.41
N HIS A 90 -15.77 -4.21 18.67
CA HIS A 90 -14.85 -4.55 19.77
C HIS A 90 -15.39 -5.62 20.74
N ALA A 91 -16.68 -5.94 20.67
CA ALA A 91 -17.31 -6.94 21.54
C ALA A 91 -17.46 -8.31 20.86
N ASN A 92 -17.53 -8.37 19.52
CA ASN A 92 -17.70 -9.60 18.76
C ASN A 92 -16.37 -10.35 18.65
N PRO A 93 -16.29 -11.61 19.11
CA PRO A 93 -15.07 -12.40 18.96
C PRO A 93 -14.67 -12.56 17.49
N ALA A 94 -13.42 -12.21 17.17
CA ALA A 94 -12.85 -12.31 15.83
C ALA A 94 -11.40 -12.75 15.92
N GLY A 95 -11.18 -14.05 16.17
CA GLY A 95 -9.87 -14.64 16.45
C GLY A 95 -9.55 -14.74 17.95
N GLU A 96 -8.38 -15.32 18.25
CA GLU A 96 -7.98 -15.68 19.62
C GLU A 96 -7.61 -14.47 20.49
N HIS A 97 -7.12 -13.41 19.85
CA HIS A 97 -6.58 -12.21 20.49
C HIS A 97 -7.62 -11.10 20.56
N LYS A 98 -8.15 -10.82 21.76
CA LYS A 98 -9.22 -9.83 21.97
C LYS A 98 -8.83 -8.42 21.55
N GLU A 99 -7.57 -8.06 21.73
CA GLU A 99 -6.97 -6.80 21.30
C GLU A 99 -6.97 -6.60 19.77
N ASN A 100 -7.21 -7.66 19.00
CA ASN A 100 -7.30 -7.62 17.54
C ASN A 100 -8.75 -7.61 17.04
N TRP A 101 -9.76 -7.81 17.89
CA TRP A 101 -11.16 -7.90 17.45
C TRP A 101 -11.62 -6.63 16.73
N GLY A 102 -11.27 -5.45 17.25
CA GLY A 102 -11.60 -4.17 16.60
C GLY A 102 -11.12 -4.09 15.16
N TYR A 103 -9.85 -4.42 14.93
CA TYR A 103 -9.26 -4.49 13.59
C TYR A 103 -9.91 -5.57 12.72
N ASN A 104 -9.99 -6.81 13.22
CA ASN A 104 -10.50 -7.95 12.45
C ASN A 104 -11.96 -7.76 12.04
N ASN A 105 -12.82 -7.29 12.94
CA ASN A 105 -14.22 -7.01 12.65
C ASN A 105 -14.38 -5.82 11.69
N THR A 106 -13.58 -4.74 11.86
CA THR A 106 -13.62 -3.57 10.96
C THR A 106 -13.22 -3.96 9.54
N PHE A 107 -12.13 -4.71 9.39
CA PHE A 107 -11.69 -5.21 8.10
C PHE A 107 -12.70 -6.18 7.48
N ALA A 108 -13.24 -7.13 8.25
CA ALA A 108 -14.25 -8.07 7.75
C ALA A 108 -15.51 -7.35 7.24
N GLU A 109 -15.98 -6.34 7.98
CA GLU A 109 -17.13 -5.53 7.58
C GLU A 109 -16.84 -4.74 6.30
N ALA A 110 -15.67 -4.10 6.19
CA ALA A 110 -15.28 -3.41 4.95
C ALA A 110 -15.12 -4.39 3.77
N SER A 111 -14.65 -5.61 4.04
CA SER A 111 -14.56 -6.66 3.03
C SER A 111 -15.94 -7.03 2.48
N GLU A 112 -16.94 -7.18 3.37
CA GLU A 112 -18.32 -7.49 2.99
C GLU A 112 -18.99 -6.32 2.24
N LEU A 113 -18.82 -5.09 2.70
CA LEU A 113 -19.55 -3.93 2.17
C LEU A 113 -18.94 -3.32 0.91
N VAL A 114 -17.61 -3.25 0.82
CA VAL A 114 -16.91 -2.55 -0.28
C VAL A 114 -15.83 -3.40 -0.96
N GLY A 115 -15.72 -4.68 -0.60
CA GLY A 115 -14.79 -5.60 -1.23
C GLY A 115 -13.34 -5.38 -0.80
N ALA A 116 -13.10 -4.80 0.38
CA ALA A 116 -11.75 -4.63 0.93
C ALA A 116 -11.02 -5.98 1.05
N LYS A 117 -9.75 -6.00 0.63
CA LYS A 117 -8.92 -7.20 0.58
C LYS A 117 -7.52 -6.89 1.04
N HIS A 118 -6.91 -7.83 1.75
CA HIS A 118 -5.47 -7.82 1.94
C HIS A 118 -4.76 -8.03 0.61
N ASN A 119 -3.63 -7.35 0.44
CA ASN A 119 -2.77 -7.46 -0.74
C ASN A 119 -3.55 -7.25 -2.05
N ASP A 120 -4.53 -6.35 -2.05
CA ASP A 120 -5.21 -5.96 -3.27
C ASP A 120 -4.18 -5.34 -4.23
N PRO A 121 -4.09 -5.83 -5.49
CA PRO A 121 -3.08 -5.38 -6.43
C PRO A 121 -3.25 -3.91 -6.87
N HIS A 122 -4.44 -3.34 -6.66
CA HIS A 122 -4.81 -2.00 -7.13
C HIS A 122 -5.23 -1.06 -6.01
N ILE A 123 -5.50 -1.56 -4.80
CA ILE A 123 -6.02 -0.73 -3.72
C ILE A 123 -5.24 -0.93 -2.42
N THR A 124 -4.73 0.17 -1.87
CA THR A 124 -4.38 0.23 -0.44
C THR A 124 -5.56 0.83 0.32
N TRP A 125 -6.01 0.16 1.37
CA TRP A 125 -7.21 0.53 2.12
C TRP A 125 -6.87 1.29 3.40
N VAL A 126 -7.56 2.40 3.64
CA VAL A 126 -7.63 3.08 4.93
C VAL A 126 -9.09 3.04 5.38
N ILE A 127 -9.37 2.43 6.52
CA ILE A 127 -10.73 2.19 6.99
C ILE A 127 -10.87 2.79 8.39
N TYR A 128 -11.60 3.89 8.49
CA TYR A 128 -12.03 4.44 9.77
C TYR A 128 -13.33 3.76 10.21
N SER A 129 -13.42 3.42 11.50
CA SER A 129 -14.64 2.96 12.13
C SER A 129 -14.97 3.87 13.32
N ASP A 130 -16.24 4.25 13.46
CA ASP A 130 -16.73 4.95 14.65
C ASP A 130 -16.93 4.02 15.86
N SER A 131 -16.37 2.80 15.84
CA SER A 131 -16.40 1.89 16.97
C SER A 131 -15.43 2.29 18.09
N PRO A 132 -15.80 2.13 19.38
CA PRO A 132 -14.93 2.46 20.51
C PRO A 132 -13.61 1.69 20.46
N GLY A 133 -12.47 2.37 20.46
CA GLY A 133 -11.15 1.75 20.42
C GLY A 133 -10.05 2.79 20.31
N ASN A 134 -8.82 2.40 20.68
CA ASN A 134 -7.69 3.32 20.85
C ASN A 134 -6.41 2.92 20.10
N SER A 135 -6.47 1.82 19.35
CA SER A 135 -5.31 1.20 18.71
C SER A 135 -5.63 0.94 17.24
N GLY A 136 -5.20 1.87 16.37
CA GLY A 136 -5.12 1.63 14.93
C GLY A 136 -4.13 0.51 14.61
N ARG A 137 -4.34 -0.14 13.47
CA ARG A 137 -3.45 -1.21 12.99
C ARG A 137 -3.38 -1.22 11.46
N GLY A 138 -2.18 -1.36 10.93
CA GLY A 138 -1.88 -1.46 9.51
C GLY A 138 -1.07 -2.69 9.14
N GLY A 139 -1.18 -3.10 7.87
CA GLY A 139 -0.43 -4.20 7.30
C GLY A 139 -1.13 -4.80 6.08
N SER A 140 -0.36 -5.45 5.20
CA SER A 140 -0.88 -6.20 4.04
C SER A 140 -1.88 -5.39 3.18
N GLY A 141 -1.55 -4.13 2.87
CA GLY A 141 -2.41 -3.25 2.06
C GLY A 141 -3.62 -2.65 2.79
N VAL A 142 -3.73 -2.79 4.11
CA VAL A 142 -4.89 -2.32 4.87
C VAL A 142 -4.45 -1.61 6.16
N ALA A 143 -5.04 -0.45 6.46
CA ALA A 143 -4.98 0.22 7.75
C ALA A 143 -6.41 0.41 8.29
N CYS A 144 -6.68 -0.04 9.51
CA CYS A 144 -7.96 0.23 10.20
C CYS A 144 -7.75 1.14 11.41
N MET A 145 -8.57 2.18 11.52
CA MET A 145 -8.45 3.25 12.50
C MET A 145 -9.74 3.35 13.34
N PRO A 146 -9.70 3.20 14.68
CA PRO A 146 -10.88 3.24 15.54
C PRO A 146 -11.36 4.66 15.90
N GLU A 147 -12.36 4.76 16.77
CA GLU A 147 -13.00 6.02 17.18
C GLU A 147 -12.04 7.03 17.81
N ASP A 148 -11.04 6.61 18.59
CA ASP A 148 -10.10 7.56 19.19
C ASP A 148 -9.30 8.32 18.13
N ASP A 149 -9.00 7.71 16.99
CA ASP A 149 -8.38 8.40 15.85
C ASP A 149 -9.32 9.46 15.27
N LEU A 150 -10.62 9.17 15.15
CA LEU A 150 -11.62 10.17 14.71
C LEU A 150 -11.71 11.34 15.68
N LEU A 151 -11.81 11.03 16.98
CA LEU A 151 -11.83 12.05 18.05
C LEU A 151 -10.55 12.87 18.03
N GLY A 152 -9.42 12.22 17.80
CA GLY A 152 -8.10 12.82 17.70
C GLY A 152 -7.96 13.79 16.54
N LEU A 153 -8.36 13.39 15.35
CA LEU A 153 -8.32 14.22 14.14
C LEU A 153 -9.15 15.50 14.28
N VAL A 154 -10.25 15.48 15.04
CA VAL A 154 -11.02 16.69 15.34
C VAL A 154 -10.60 17.42 16.61
N GLY A 155 -9.56 16.96 17.31
CA GLY A 155 -9.04 17.57 18.54
C GLY A 155 -9.95 17.40 19.76
N LYS A 156 -10.85 16.41 19.74
CA LYS A 156 -11.80 16.08 20.82
C LYS A 156 -11.37 14.86 21.64
N HIS A 157 -10.25 14.22 21.32
CA HIS A 157 -9.75 13.10 22.13
C HIS A 157 -9.51 13.55 23.60
N PRO A 158 -9.92 12.77 24.61
CA PRO A 158 -9.94 13.21 26.00
C PRO A 158 -8.56 13.58 26.55
N THR A 159 -7.52 12.86 26.16
CA THR A 159 -6.15 13.00 26.72
C THR A 159 -5.09 13.43 25.72
N GLN A 160 -5.39 13.39 24.42
CA GLN A 160 -4.41 13.61 23.33
C GLN A 160 -5.03 14.53 22.28
N LYS A 161 -5.16 15.81 22.59
CA LYS A 161 -5.89 16.78 21.76
C LYS A 161 -5.11 17.30 20.55
N ASP A 162 -3.81 17.01 20.49
CA ASP A 162 -2.97 17.41 19.37
C ASP A 162 -3.35 16.60 18.12
N LYS A 163 -3.97 17.27 17.15
CA LYS A 163 -4.41 16.68 15.89
C LYS A 163 -3.24 16.10 15.09
N LEU A 164 -2.06 16.72 15.17
CA LEU A 164 -0.90 16.31 14.37
C LEU A 164 -0.40 14.91 14.77
N ARG A 165 -0.53 14.52 16.05
CA ARG A 165 -0.29 13.14 16.48
C ARG A 165 -1.18 12.15 15.73
N TRP A 166 -2.44 12.49 15.50
CA TRP A 166 -3.42 11.58 14.91
C TRP A 166 -3.27 11.50 13.39
N VAL A 167 -2.90 12.63 12.74
CA VAL A 167 -2.45 12.63 11.34
C VAL A 167 -1.20 11.74 11.20
N ALA A 168 -0.20 11.90 12.07
CA ALA A 168 1.00 11.07 12.04
C ALA A 168 0.72 9.59 12.35
N GLY A 169 -0.25 9.30 13.22
CA GLY A 169 -0.73 7.94 13.50
C GLY A 169 -1.32 7.26 12.28
N LEU A 170 -2.19 7.96 11.54
CA LEU A 170 -2.64 7.48 10.23
C LEU A 170 -1.44 7.23 9.30
N GLY A 171 -0.45 8.12 9.29
CA GLY A 171 0.76 7.97 8.48
C GLY A 171 1.58 6.72 8.82
N HIS A 172 1.63 6.33 10.09
CA HIS A 172 2.28 5.10 10.59
C HIS A 172 1.54 3.85 10.12
N GLU A 173 0.23 3.76 10.35
CA GLU A 173 -0.55 2.58 9.95
C GLU A 173 -0.65 2.45 8.41
N LEU A 174 -0.76 3.57 7.70
CA LEU A 174 -0.68 3.59 6.24
C LEU A 174 0.71 3.15 5.75
N GLY A 175 1.78 3.53 6.45
CA GLY A 175 3.13 3.02 6.17
C GLY A 175 3.19 1.50 6.27
N HIS A 176 2.61 0.91 7.33
CA HIS A 176 2.48 -0.55 7.43
C HIS A 176 1.63 -1.14 6.29
N ALA A 177 0.55 -0.48 5.89
CA ALA A 177 -0.25 -0.90 4.74
C ALA A 177 0.57 -0.91 3.44
N PHE A 178 1.50 0.03 3.26
CA PHE A 178 2.48 0.03 2.16
C PHE A 178 3.65 -0.95 2.33
N GLY A 179 3.67 -1.73 3.41
CA GLY A 179 4.69 -2.76 3.66
C GLY A 179 5.92 -2.26 4.41
N LEU A 180 5.86 -1.08 5.04
CA LEU A 180 6.96 -0.58 5.87
C LEU A 180 6.99 -1.31 7.23
N PRO A 181 8.13 -1.85 7.66
CA PRO A 181 8.29 -2.37 9.01
C PRO A 181 8.59 -1.23 10.00
N HIS A 182 8.57 -1.53 11.30
CA HIS A 182 9.26 -0.68 12.28
C HIS A 182 10.78 -0.69 12.01
N PRO A 183 11.50 0.40 12.31
CA PRO A 183 12.93 0.47 12.06
C PRO A 183 13.69 -0.57 12.91
N ALA A 184 14.76 -1.14 12.33
CA ALA A 184 15.59 -2.11 13.03
C ALA A 184 16.40 -1.47 14.17
N ASP A 185 16.81 -0.21 14.02
CA ASP A 185 17.49 0.58 15.04
C ASP A 185 16.56 1.67 15.58
N THR A 186 15.79 1.32 16.61
CA THR A 186 14.80 2.23 17.22
C THR A 186 15.43 3.37 18.03
N VAL A 187 16.75 3.33 18.29
CA VAL A 187 17.46 4.41 19.01
C VAL A 187 17.89 5.47 18.01
N LYS A 188 18.50 5.05 16.90
CA LYS A 188 18.88 5.95 15.82
C LYS A 188 17.66 6.54 15.13
N ASP A 189 16.70 5.69 14.79
CA ASP A 189 15.52 6.06 14.01
C ASP A 189 14.31 6.39 14.91
N ALA A 190 14.57 6.92 16.11
CA ALA A 190 13.55 7.21 17.11
C ALA A 190 12.45 8.17 16.62
N ASP A 191 12.84 9.18 15.84
CA ASP A 191 11.94 10.20 15.29
C ASP A 191 11.31 9.75 13.94
N ALA A 192 11.50 8.51 13.48
CA ALA A 192 10.89 8.01 12.25
C ALA A 192 9.36 7.86 12.37
N ILE A 193 8.64 8.04 11.26
CA ILE A 193 7.16 7.88 11.23
C ILE A 193 6.74 6.46 11.58
N MET A 194 7.55 5.47 11.19
CA MET A 194 7.36 4.06 11.52
C MET A 194 7.77 3.72 12.97
N TRP A 195 7.96 4.72 13.83
CA TRP A 195 8.23 4.55 15.25
C TRP A 195 7.66 5.72 16.07
N THR A 196 8.42 6.28 17.01
CA THR A 196 7.95 7.34 17.93
C THR A 196 7.92 8.74 17.32
N GLY A 197 8.28 8.90 16.04
CA GLY A 197 8.13 10.16 15.30
C GLY A 197 6.69 10.67 15.23
N ILE A 198 5.70 9.83 15.49
CA ILE A 198 4.29 10.26 15.56
C ILE A 198 3.98 11.12 16.81
N TYR A 199 4.86 11.12 17.81
CA TYR A 199 4.65 11.83 19.08
C TYR A 199 5.36 13.18 19.11
N GLY A 200 4.67 14.22 18.63
CA GLY A 200 5.12 15.61 18.72
C GLY A 200 6.33 15.96 17.85
N LYS A 201 6.69 15.10 16.90
CA LYS A 201 7.74 15.38 15.89
C LYS A 201 7.16 15.73 14.52
N TYR A 202 5.93 15.29 14.24
CA TYR A 202 5.30 15.51 12.95
C TYR A 202 4.81 16.96 12.83
N PRO A 203 4.97 17.61 11.66
CA PRO A 203 5.57 17.08 10.43
C PRO A 203 7.08 17.29 10.33
N ASP A 204 7.64 18.24 11.06
CA ASP A 204 8.94 18.86 10.73
C ASP A 204 10.16 18.01 11.11
N ARG A 205 10.05 17.21 12.17
CA ARG A 205 11.12 16.36 12.69
C ARG A 205 10.90 14.89 12.40
N THR A 206 9.69 14.51 11.99
CA THR A 206 9.37 13.15 11.57
C THR A 206 9.91 12.90 10.18
N TYR A 207 10.42 11.69 9.93
CA TYR A 207 10.94 11.32 8.62
C TYR A 207 10.64 9.87 8.24
N LEU A 208 10.80 9.56 6.96
CA LEU A 208 10.99 8.20 6.45
C LEU A 208 12.47 7.85 6.50
N THR A 209 12.81 6.67 7.02
CA THR A 209 14.19 6.18 6.98
C THR A 209 14.62 5.91 5.54
N ASP A 210 15.93 5.74 5.30
CA ASP A 210 16.42 5.38 3.97
C ASP A 210 15.92 4.01 3.51
N ASP A 211 15.67 3.08 4.43
CA ASP A 211 15.10 1.77 4.09
C ASP A 211 13.61 1.87 3.76
N ASP A 212 12.86 2.73 4.46
CA ASP A 212 11.47 3.01 4.10
C ASP A 212 11.37 3.57 2.67
N LYS A 213 12.21 4.56 2.35
CA LYS A 213 12.25 5.17 1.01
C LYS A 213 12.59 4.13 -0.07
N LYS A 214 13.49 3.18 0.21
CA LYS A 214 13.79 2.08 -0.72
C LYS A 214 12.57 1.19 -0.95
N ILE A 215 11.81 0.85 0.09
CA ILE A 215 10.58 0.06 -0.05
C ILE A 215 9.53 0.82 -0.86
N LEU A 216 9.25 2.08 -0.52
CA LEU A 216 8.25 2.89 -1.20
C LEU A 216 8.60 3.18 -2.67
N SER A 217 9.89 3.36 -3.00
CA SER A 217 10.34 3.52 -4.39
C SER A 217 10.10 2.30 -5.27
N ARG A 218 9.75 1.15 -4.66
CA ARG A 218 9.36 -0.08 -5.34
C ARG A 218 7.86 -0.36 -5.23
N SER A 219 7.12 0.49 -4.53
CA SER A 219 5.67 0.33 -4.38
C SER A 219 4.97 0.69 -5.69
N PRO A 220 4.02 -0.14 -6.15
CA PRO A 220 3.23 0.16 -7.33
C PRO A 220 2.19 1.27 -7.08
N PHE A 221 2.05 1.73 -5.83
CA PHE A 221 1.11 2.78 -5.42
C PHE A 221 1.69 4.19 -5.48
N PHE A 222 3.00 4.34 -5.71
CA PHE A 222 3.67 5.64 -5.72
C PHE A 222 3.97 6.13 -7.14
N TYR A 223 3.72 7.42 -7.35
CA TYR A 223 3.85 8.09 -8.64
C TYR A 223 4.66 9.38 -8.50
N ASN A 224 5.40 9.70 -9.55
CA ASN A 224 6.11 10.97 -9.70
C ASN A 224 5.12 12.12 -9.96
N PRO A 225 5.54 13.39 -9.81
CA PRO A 225 4.68 14.56 -10.09
C PRO A 225 4.12 14.63 -11.52
N ASP A 226 4.74 13.93 -12.48
CA ASP A 226 4.30 13.83 -13.87
C ASP A 226 3.30 12.68 -14.11
N ASP A 227 2.77 12.09 -13.04
CA ASP A 227 1.87 10.95 -13.03
C ASP A 227 2.45 9.63 -13.56
N SER A 228 3.76 9.56 -13.79
CA SER A 228 4.42 8.29 -14.08
C SER A 228 4.64 7.47 -12.80
N PRO A 229 4.45 6.14 -12.82
CA PRO A 229 4.74 5.31 -11.65
C PRO A 229 6.23 5.38 -11.31
N VAL A 230 6.54 5.51 -10.01
CA VAL A 230 7.93 5.52 -9.50
C VAL A 230 8.58 4.19 -9.82
N TYR A 231 7.88 3.10 -9.49
CA TYR A 231 8.31 1.77 -9.84
C TYR A 231 7.69 1.34 -11.17
N ARG A 232 8.53 1.21 -12.19
CA ARG A 232 8.20 0.44 -13.39
C ARG A 232 8.80 -0.95 -13.23
N LEU A 233 7.95 -1.98 -13.24
CA LEU A 233 8.41 -3.36 -13.29
C LEU A 233 9.41 -3.48 -14.46
N PRO A 234 10.67 -3.88 -14.21
CA PRO A 234 11.63 -4.06 -15.27
C PRO A 234 11.13 -5.12 -16.27
N LYS A 235 11.68 -5.12 -17.48
CA LYS A 235 11.31 -6.09 -18.52
C LYS A 235 11.39 -7.50 -17.96
N VAL A 236 10.37 -8.33 -18.21
CA VAL A 236 10.43 -9.76 -17.88
C VAL A 236 11.52 -10.42 -18.72
N VAL A 237 12.48 -11.08 -18.06
CA VAL A 237 13.62 -11.76 -18.69
C VAL A 237 13.54 -13.27 -18.60
N ALA A 238 12.70 -13.80 -17.71
CA ALA A 238 12.38 -15.21 -17.65
C ALA A 238 10.99 -15.41 -17.06
N ARG A 239 10.32 -16.49 -17.44
CA ARG A 239 9.00 -16.86 -16.93
C ARG A 239 9.00 -18.33 -16.54
N TYR A 240 8.53 -18.61 -15.33
CA TYR A 240 8.43 -19.95 -14.77
C TYR A 240 6.96 -20.26 -14.50
N SER A 241 6.34 -20.99 -15.41
CA SER A 241 4.91 -21.36 -15.32
C SER A 241 4.70 -22.57 -14.42
N TYR A 242 3.59 -22.59 -13.69
CA TYR A 242 3.11 -23.71 -12.87
C TYR A 242 1.57 -23.77 -12.94
N PRO A 243 0.89 -24.87 -12.54
CA PRO A 243 -0.55 -25.03 -12.76
C PRO A 243 -1.44 -23.89 -12.26
N GLY A 244 -1.03 -23.17 -11.21
CA GLY A 244 -1.79 -22.05 -10.62
C GLY A 244 -1.32 -20.65 -11.03
N GLY A 245 -0.33 -20.52 -11.93
CA GLY A 245 0.24 -19.21 -12.21
C GLY A 245 1.61 -19.22 -12.89
N ALA A 246 2.35 -18.13 -12.73
CA ALA A 246 3.74 -18.05 -13.14
C ALA A 246 4.55 -17.06 -12.30
N PHE A 247 5.83 -17.37 -12.13
CA PHE A 247 6.84 -16.46 -11.61
C PHE A 247 7.59 -15.77 -12.75
N LEU A 248 7.64 -14.45 -12.72
CA LEU A 248 8.26 -13.61 -13.73
C LEU A 248 9.53 -13.01 -13.14
N GLN A 249 10.68 -13.34 -13.72
CA GLN A 249 11.94 -12.68 -13.39
C GLN A 249 12.02 -11.36 -14.14
N HIS A 250 12.36 -10.28 -13.44
CA HIS A 250 12.50 -8.95 -14.02
C HIS A 250 13.98 -8.56 -14.20
N SER A 251 14.28 -7.79 -15.25
CA SER A 251 15.59 -7.21 -15.55
C SER A 251 16.00 -6.08 -14.59
N SER A 252 15.98 -6.29 -13.28
CA SER A 252 16.53 -5.31 -12.33
C SER A 252 18.04 -5.49 -12.15
N LYS A 253 18.76 -4.39 -11.90
CA LYS A 253 20.22 -4.39 -11.74
C LYS A 253 20.69 -4.92 -10.37
N SER A 254 19.86 -4.80 -9.31
CA SER A 254 19.99 -5.47 -8.01
C SER A 254 19.00 -4.84 -7.00
N PRO A 255 18.30 -5.63 -6.15
CA PRO A 255 18.20 -7.08 -6.21
C PRO A 255 17.42 -7.51 -7.45
N THR A 256 17.57 -8.76 -7.89
CA THR A 256 16.71 -9.35 -8.93
C THR A 256 15.30 -9.46 -8.38
N ILE A 257 14.33 -8.83 -9.05
CA ILE A 257 12.93 -8.85 -8.63
C ILE A 257 12.17 -9.93 -9.39
N TRP A 258 11.26 -10.58 -8.67
CA TRP A 258 10.35 -11.56 -9.19
C TRP A 258 8.91 -11.16 -8.88
N THR A 259 7.99 -11.41 -9.80
CA THR A 259 6.56 -11.30 -9.51
C THR A 259 5.85 -12.62 -9.75
N GLU A 260 4.90 -12.96 -8.89
CA GLU A 260 3.98 -14.06 -9.11
C GLU A 260 2.68 -13.52 -9.70
N THR A 261 2.18 -14.20 -10.73
CA THR A 261 0.84 -14.02 -11.29
C THR A 261 0.04 -15.29 -11.04
N LYS A 262 -1.23 -15.15 -10.64
CA LYS A 262 -2.14 -16.28 -10.42
C LYS A 262 -3.13 -16.41 -11.58
N THR A 263 -3.58 -17.63 -11.86
CA THR A 263 -4.61 -17.87 -12.89
C THR A 263 -6.03 -17.60 -12.38
N ASP A 264 -6.24 -17.67 -11.07
CA ASP A 264 -7.53 -17.55 -10.40
C ASP A 264 -7.76 -16.19 -9.73
N SER A 265 -6.76 -15.30 -9.73
CA SER A 265 -6.90 -13.97 -9.16
C SER A 265 -6.01 -12.94 -9.86
N ALA A 266 -6.41 -11.67 -9.75
CA ALA A 266 -5.57 -10.54 -10.15
C ALA A 266 -4.42 -10.28 -9.17
N ALA A 267 -4.33 -11.03 -8.06
CA ALA A 267 -3.32 -10.79 -7.04
C ALA A 267 -1.91 -10.98 -7.64
N ARG A 268 -1.03 -10.04 -7.28
CA ARG A 268 0.38 -10.08 -7.65
C ARG A 268 1.21 -10.03 -6.40
N PHE A 269 2.20 -10.90 -6.34
CA PHE A 269 3.12 -10.95 -5.23
C PHE A 269 4.52 -10.65 -5.72
N THR A 270 5.30 -9.91 -4.93
CA THR A 270 6.66 -9.53 -5.29
C THR A 270 7.65 -10.26 -4.39
N PHE A 271 8.72 -10.78 -4.99
CA PHE A 271 9.78 -11.46 -4.29
C PHE A 271 11.13 -10.86 -4.70
N GLU A 272 12.08 -10.88 -3.77
CA GLU A 272 13.48 -10.54 -4.05
C GLU A 272 14.30 -11.82 -4.14
N GLU A 273 15.14 -11.95 -5.16
CA GLU A 273 16.09 -13.05 -5.23
C GLU A 273 17.15 -12.88 -4.15
N SER A 274 17.22 -13.84 -3.23
CA SER A 274 18.18 -13.82 -2.12
C SER A 274 19.50 -14.45 -2.52
N LYS A 275 19.48 -15.51 -3.34
CA LYS A 275 20.68 -16.15 -3.88
C LYS A 275 20.39 -17.08 -5.06
N ARG A 276 21.46 -17.43 -5.78
CA ARG A 276 21.52 -18.59 -6.69
C ARG A 276 22.67 -19.48 -6.30
N GLU A 277 22.41 -20.77 -6.13
CA GLU A 277 23.40 -21.72 -5.66
C GLU A 277 23.06 -23.12 -6.18
N ASN A 278 24.05 -23.83 -6.74
CA ASN A 278 23.92 -25.20 -7.25
C ASN A 278 22.74 -25.40 -8.22
N GLY A 279 22.52 -24.43 -9.12
CA GLY A 279 21.41 -24.46 -10.08
C GLY A 279 20.03 -24.20 -9.45
N MET A 280 19.95 -23.83 -8.18
CA MET A 280 18.72 -23.42 -7.52
C MET A 280 18.64 -21.89 -7.41
N ILE A 281 17.44 -21.36 -7.59
CA ILE A 281 17.08 -19.96 -7.38
C ILE A 281 16.32 -19.88 -6.06
N TYR A 282 16.64 -18.87 -5.24
CA TYR A 282 15.97 -18.61 -3.96
C TYR A 282 15.36 -17.21 -4.01
N ILE A 283 14.05 -17.12 -3.78
CA ILE A 283 13.31 -15.86 -3.77
C ILE A 283 12.56 -15.72 -2.43
N ASP A 284 12.52 -14.49 -1.93
CA ASP A 284 11.99 -14.17 -0.61
C ASP A 284 10.92 -13.07 -0.71
N ASP A 285 9.79 -13.30 -0.05
CA ASP A 285 8.88 -12.24 0.37
C ASP A 285 9.04 -12.06 1.88
N ARG A 286 9.92 -11.14 2.25
CA ARG A 286 10.27 -10.86 3.65
C ARG A 286 9.07 -10.42 4.49
N PRO A 287 8.20 -9.49 4.02
CA PRO A 287 7.01 -9.09 4.77
C PRO A 287 6.10 -10.27 5.15
N ARG A 288 5.93 -11.26 4.27
CA ARG A 288 5.09 -12.44 4.53
C ARG A 288 5.84 -13.63 5.15
N GLY A 289 7.15 -13.53 5.34
CA GLY A 289 7.98 -14.64 5.82
C GLY A 289 8.02 -15.84 4.86
N ILE A 290 7.68 -15.63 3.58
CA ILE A 290 7.62 -16.66 2.55
C ILE A 290 8.97 -16.74 1.84
N LYS A 291 9.49 -17.96 1.70
CA LYS A 291 10.63 -18.26 0.83
C LYS A 291 10.24 -19.33 -0.18
N ILE A 292 10.73 -19.21 -1.40
CA ILE A 292 10.53 -20.21 -2.45
C ILE A 292 11.89 -20.53 -3.04
N ARG A 293 12.16 -21.82 -3.29
CA ARG A 293 13.33 -22.26 -4.02
C ARG A 293 12.95 -23.20 -5.15
N PHE A 294 13.61 -23.08 -6.29
CA PHE A 294 13.32 -23.89 -7.48
C PHE A 294 14.54 -23.98 -8.41
N PRO A 295 14.67 -25.05 -9.22
CA PRO A 295 15.79 -25.18 -10.15
C PRO A 295 15.69 -24.14 -11.27
N SER A 296 16.84 -23.60 -11.69
CA SER A 296 16.93 -22.57 -12.74
C SER A 296 16.57 -23.06 -14.13
N VAL A 297 16.47 -24.37 -14.33
CA VAL A 297 16.06 -25.01 -15.59
C VAL A 297 14.60 -25.50 -15.54
N GLY A 298 13.87 -25.20 -14.47
CA GLY A 298 12.57 -25.81 -14.17
C GLY A 298 12.70 -27.09 -13.35
N GLY A 299 11.59 -27.53 -12.75
CA GLY A 299 11.52 -28.70 -11.86
C GLY A 299 10.72 -28.41 -10.59
N HIS A 300 10.89 -29.26 -9.58
CA HIS A 300 10.11 -29.12 -8.33
C HIS A 300 10.56 -27.92 -7.51
N ALA A 301 9.61 -27.02 -7.28
CA ALA A 301 9.72 -25.90 -6.36
C ALA A 301 9.29 -26.30 -4.95
N GLU A 302 9.94 -25.71 -3.97
CA GLU A 302 9.60 -25.84 -2.55
C GLU A 302 9.32 -24.47 -1.97
N LEU A 303 8.37 -24.42 -1.03
CA LEU A 303 7.97 -23.23 -0.31
C LEU A 303 8.20 -23.43 1.18
N SER A 304 8.68 -22.38 1.82
CA SER A 304 8.79 -22.24 3.27
C SER A 304 7.94 -21.04 3.70
N ALA A 305 7.13 -21.24 4.73
CA ALA A 305 6.31 -20.19 5.37
C ALA A 305 6.83 -19.81 6.77
N ASP A 306 8.01 -20.31 7.13
CA ASP A 306 8.66 -20.11 8.43
C ASP A 306 10.10 -19.63 8.24
N SER A 307 10.31 -18.73 7.28
CA SER A 307 11.61 -18.10 7.00
C SER A 307 12.75 -19.08 6.68
N GLY A 308 12.43 -20.26 6.15
CA GLY A 308 13.38 -21.25 5.65
C GLY A 308 13.64 -22.41 6.62
N THR A 309 12.92 -22.50 7.73
CA THR A 309 13.06 -23.59 8.72
C THR A 309 12.50 -24.90 8.20
N THR A 310 11.32 -24.90 7.58
CA THR A 310 10.71 -26.06 6.94
C THR A 310 10.43 -25.79 5.46
N TRP A 311 10.65 -26.81 4.63
CA TRP A 311 10.45 -26.74 3.18
C TRP A 311 9.45 -27.80 2.75
N ASN A 312 8.36 -27.35 2.13
CA ASN A 312 7.30 -28.20 1.64
C ASN A 312 7.26 -28.14 0.12
N ARG A 313 6.99 -29.27 -0.53
CA ARG A 313 6.80 -29.32 -1.98
C ARG A 313 5.64 -28.41 -2.37
N PHE A 314 5.91 -27.49 -3.28
CA PHE A 314 4.94 -26.46 -3.68
C PHE A 314 4.32 -26.78 -5.03
N SER A 315 5.13 -26.82 -6.09
CA SER A 315 4.65 -27.10 -7.44
C SER A 315 5.80 -27.55 -8.34
N GLU A 316 5.49 -27.92 -9.57
CA GLU A 316 6.49 -28.14 -10.61
C GLU A 316 6.49 -26.94 -11.56
N PHE A 317 7.65 -26.30 -11.66
CA PHE A 317 7.85 -25.12 -12.49
C PHE A 317 8.42 -25.52 -13.85
N LYS A 318 7.93 -24.89 -14.90
CA LYS A 318 8.45 -25.01 -16.26
C LYS A 318 9.02 -23.65 -16.67
N LEU A 319 10.28 -23.64 -17.10
CA LEU A 319 10.85 -22.45 -17.71
C LEU A 319 10.24 -22.31 -19.11
N ASP A 320 9.57 -21.19 -19.35
CA ASP A 320 9.01 -20.85 -20.65
C ASP A 320 10.15 -20.27 -21.52
N GLU A 321 10.32 -20.79 -22.73
CA GLU A 321 11.30 -20.32 -23.73
C GLU A 321 10.88 -19.00 -24.40
#